data_AF-A0A1S1U3A0-F1
#
_entry.id   AF-A0A1S1U3A0-F1
#
_cell.length_a   1.000
_cell.length_b   1.000
_cell.length_c   1.000
_cell.angle_alpha   90.00
_cell.angle_beta   90.00
_cell.angle_gamma   90.00
#
_symmetry.space_group_name_H-M   'P 1'
#
loop_
_entity.id
_entity.type
_entity.pdbx_description
1 polymer ?
#
loop_
_entity_poly.entity_id
_entity_poly.type
_entity_poly.pdbx_seq_one_letter_code
_entity_poly.pdbx_strand_id
1 'polypeptide(L)'
;MEKLLLDFFEKNWTLVTSAPLAFVGLVVVSFGLAMLVSNWYHAKTIAETKATVESLKERVILRAEQVERYREKALKYDEKLEAVVDASPAALTQKALEFVSQIRDFIAKHQGVDRTTQANEWAAMTAAVDDESKNRLWSAFTMKSSEDSSNRNLEWERRFKVDAMLLRDELRSRLKDYVSDRNIDMFYEHPTNYFGFNDVASDLERMAKLLK
;
A
#
# COMPACT_ATOMS: atom_id res chain seq x y z
N MET A 1 -40.43 42.71 4.80
CA MET A 1 -40.03 43.19 3.46
C MET A 1 -41.22 43.77 2.71
N GLU A 2 -42.39 43.12 2.73
CA GLU A 2 -43.61 43.59 2.04
C GLU A 2 -44.09 45.01 2.43
N LYS A 3 -44.17 45.35 3.72
CA LYS A 3 -44.61 46.70 4.17
C LYS A 3 -43.69 47.84 3.68
N LEU A 4 -42.38 47.61 3.67
CA LEU A 4 -41.40 48.59 3.19
C LEU A 4 -41.50 48.84 1.68
N LEU A 5 -41.87 47.81 0.91
CA LEU A 5 -42.07 47.94 -0.54
C LEU A 5 -43.35 48.74 -0.83
N LEU A 6 -44.43 48.46 -0.10
CA LEU A 6 -45.70 49.17 -0.25
C LEU A 6 -45.56 50.67 0.05
N ASP A 7 -44.92 51.03 1.17
CA ASP A 7 -44.69 52.43 1.54
C ASP A 7 -43.79 53.16 0.52
N PHE A 8 -42.82 52.46 -0.07
CA PHE A 8 -41.95 53.01 -1.11
C PHE A 8 -42.72 53.27 -2.42
N PHE A 9 -43.63 52.37 -2.81
CA PHE A 9 -44.45 52.55 -3.99
C PHE A 9 -45.46 53.68 -3.83
N GLU A 10 -46.08 53.80 -2.66
CA GLU A 10 -47.04 54.86 -2.36
C GLU A 10 -46.38 56.24 -2.40
N LYS A 11 -45.17 56.36 -1.83
CA LYS A 11 -44.41 57.62 -1.79
C LYS A 11 -43.85 58.05 -3.15
N ASN A 12 -43.56 57.12 -4.05
CA ASN A 12 -42.96 57.40 -5.37
C ASN A 12 -43.93 57.18 -6.54
N TRP A 13 -45.22 57.02 -6.27
CA TRP A 13 -46.25 56.71 -7.27
C TRP A 13 -46.33 57.74 -8.40
N THR A 14 -46.19 59.03 -8.05
CA THR A 14 -46.16 60.15 -9.00
C THR A 14 -44.96 60.11 -9.95
N LEU A 15 -43.83 59.55 -9.51
CA LEU A 15 -42.65 59.37 -10.36
C LEU A 15 -42.89 58.26 -11.40
N VAL A 16 -43.54 57.18 -10.98
CA VAL A 16 -43.88 56.03 -11.83
C VAL A 16 -44.86 56.43 -12.94
N THR A 17 -45.87 57.26 -12.62
CA THR A 17 -46.85 57.74 -13.60
C THR A 17 -46.28 58.80 -14.56
N SER A 18 -45.26 59.56 -14.15
CA SER A 18 -44.63 60.60 -14.98
C SER A 18 -43.74 60.06 -16.11
N ALA A 19 -43.20 58.85 -15.97
CA ALA A 19 -42.29 58.24 -16.94
C ALA A 19 -42.51 56.71 -17.07
N PRO A 20 -43.69 56.27 -17.56
CA PRO A 20 -44.08 54.86 -17.55
C PRO A 20 -43.15 53.96 -18.37
N LEU A 21 -42.64 54.45 -19.50
CA LEU A 21 -41.70 53.69 -20.35
C LEU A 21 -40.35 53.45 -19.66
N ALA A 22 -39.85 54.42 -18.89
CA ALA A 22 -38.60 54.27 -18.14
C ALA A 22 -38.74 53.24 -17.02
N PHE A 23 -39.88 53.23 -16.33
CA PHE A 23 -40.18 52.23 -15.31
C PHE A 23 -40.28 50.82 -15.89
N VAL A 24 -41.00 50.65 -17.02
CA VAL A 24 -41.07 49.37 -17.74
C VAL A 24 -39.67 48.91 -18.16
N GLY A 25 -38.84 49.83 -18.70
CA GLY A 25 -37.45 49.53 -19.05
C GLY A 25 -36.63 49.04 -17.85
N LEU A 26 -36.75 49.69 -16.70
CA LEU A 26 -36.07 49.29 -15.47
C LEU A 26 -36.52 47.91 -14.98
N VAL A 27 -37.82 47.61 -15.05
CA VAL A 27 -38.37 46.29 -14.70
C VAL A 27 -37.82 45.21 -15.62
N VAL A 28 -37.82 45.44 -16.94
CA VAL A 28 -37.27 44.49 -17.93
C VAL A 28 -35.79 44.24 -17.69
N VAL A 29 -35.00 45.29 -17.44
CA VAL A 29 -33.57 45.17 -17.14
C VAL A 29 -33.34 44.43 -15.82
N SER A 30 -34.10 44.76 -14.77
CA SER A 30 -33.99 44.11 -13.46
C SER A 30 -34.34 42.63 -13.56
N PHE A 31 -35.37 42.28 -14.32
CA PHE A 31 -35.76 40.89 -14.56
C PHE A 31 -34.70 40.16 -15.40
N GLY A 32 -34.15 40.81 -16.43
CA GLY A 32 -33.05 40.27 -17.22
C GLY A 32 -31.80 39.98 -16.37
N LEU A 33 -31.41 40.91 -15.50
CA LEU A 33 -30.30 40.73 -14.56
C LEU A 33 -30.59 39.61 -13.55
N ALA A 34 -31.81 39.55 -13.01
CA ALA A 34 -32.22 38.47 -12.10
C ALA A 34 -32.16 37.10 -12.78
N MET A 35 -32.60 36.99 -14.04
CA MET A 35 -32.47 35.75 -14.82
C MET A 35 -31.01 35.37 -15.08
N LEU A 36 -30.14 36.33 -15.42
CA LEU A 36 -28.72 36.07 -15.62
C LEU A 36 -28.03 35.59 -14.33
N VAL A 37 -28.30 36.25 -13.20
CA VAL A 37 -27.76 35.85 -11.88
C VAL A 37 -28.29 34.47 -11.49
N SER A 38 -29.59 34.21 -11.68
CA SER A 38 -30.20 32.90 -11.40
C SER A 38 -29.57 31.79 -12.25
N ASN A 39 -29.47 32.00 -13.57
CA ASN A 39 -28.85 31.05 -14.47
C ASN A 39 -27.37 30.80 -14.12
N TRP A 40 -26.61 31.84 -13.77
CA TRP A 40 -25.22 31.70 -13.35
C TRP A 40 -25.10 30.90 -12.05
N TYR A 41 -25.92 31.20 -11.05
CA TYR A 41 -25.93 30.50 -9.77
C TYR A 41 -26.29 29.02 -9.93
N HIS A 42 -27.34 28.71 -10.70
CA HIS A 42 -27.74 27.34 -10.98
C HIS A 42 -26.71 26.59 -11.82
N ALA A 43 -26.13 27.23 -12.85
CA ALA A 43 -25.06 26.62 -13.65
C ALA A 43 -23.84 26.26 -12.79
N LYS A 44 -23.44 27.16 -11.88
CA LYS A 44 -22.35 26.91 -10.93
C LYS A 44 -22.69 25.75 -9.99
N THR A 45 -23.88 25.75 -9.38
CA THR A 45 -24.32 24.69 -8.46
C THR A 45 -24.38 23.33 -9.16
N ILE A 46 -24.87 23.29 -10.40
CA ILE A 46 -24.90 22.07 -11.22
C ILE A 46 -23.48 21.59 -11.52
N ALA A 47 -22.57 22.49 -11.88
CA ALA A 47 -21.18 22.16 -12.16
C ALA A 47 -20.45 21.60 -10.92
N GLU A 48 -20.63 22.24 -9.76
CA GLU A 48 -20.07 21.77 -8.48
C GLU A 48 -20.65 20.40 -8.08
N THR A 49 -21.97 20.21 -8.22
CA THR A 49 -22.62 18.93 -7.95
C THR A 49 -22.13 17.83 -8.90
N LYS A 50 -21.93 18.16 -10.19
CA LYS A 50 -21.40 17.21 -11.16
C LYS A 50 -19.96 16.81 -10.83
N ALA A 51 -19.11 17.78 -10.49
CA ALA A 51 -17.73 17.52 -10.09
C ALA A 51 -17.63 16.66 -8.82
N THR A 52 -18.50 16.91 -7.83
CA THR A 52 -18.53 16.08 -6.61
C THR A 52 -18.97 14.65 -6.92
N VAL A 53 -20.03 14.48 -7.73
CA VAL A 53 -20.50 13.16 -8.18
C VAL A 53 -19.41 12.41 -8.95
N GLU A 54 -18.67 13.09 -9.83
CA GLU A 54 -17.57 12.48 -10.58
C GLU A 54 -16.43 12.05 -9.66
N SER A 55 -16.01 12.90 -8.72
CA SER A 55 -15.00 12.53 -7.73
C SER A 55 -15.41 11.36 -6.83
N LEU A 56 -16.70 11.28 -6.46
CA LEU A 56 -17.23 10.18 -5.66
C LEU A 56 -17.28 8.90 -6.47
N LYS A 57 -17.65 8.97 -7.76
CA LYS A 57 -17.61 7.83 -8.67
C LYS A 57 -16.19 7.28 -8.82
N GLU A 58 -15.20 8.16 -9.03
CA GLU A 58 -13.79 7.75 -9.10
C GLU A 58 -13.34 7.06 -7.80
N ARG A 59 -13.69 7.62 -6.63
CA ARG A 59 -13.38 6.98 -5.35
C ARG A 59 -14.05 5.62 -5.18
N VAL A 60 -15.29 5.48 -5.63
CA VAL A 60 -16.00 4.19 -5.59
C VAL A 60 -15.32 3.18 -6.51
N ILE A 61 -14.93 3.58 -7.73
CA ILE A 61 -14.20 2.71 -8.67
C ILE A 61 -12.86 2.27 -8.06
N LEU A 62 -12.07 3.20 -7.55
CA LEU A 62 -10.78 2.88 -6.91
C LEU A 62 -10.94 1.95 -5.72
N ARG A 63 -11.97 2.15 -4.89
CA ARG A 63 -12.27 1.24 -3.76
C ARG A 63 -12.74 -0.13 -4.25
N ALA A 64 -13.57 -0.19 -5.28
CA ALA A 64 -14.02 -1.45 -5.87
C ALA A 64 -12.82 -2.24 -6.41
N GLU A 65 -11.92 -1.59 -7.15
CA GLU A 65 -10.68 -2.21 -7.64
C GLU A 65 -9.78 -2.71 -6.50
N GLN A 66 -9.67 -1.95 -5.39
CA GLN A 66 -8.92 -2.39 -4.22
C GLN A 66 -9.56 -3.62 -3.58
N VAL A 67 -10.89 -3.63 -3.41
CA VAL A 67 -11.62 -4.78 -2.85
C VAL A 67 -11.44 -6.02 -3.71
N GLU A 68 -11.55 -5.90 -5.03
CA GLU A 68 -11.33 -7.02 -5.95
C GLU A 68 -9.90 -7.54 -5.86
N ARG A 69 -8.89 -6.67 -5.82
CA ARG A 69 -7.49 -7.09 -5.61
C ARG A 69 -7.28 -7.81 -4.28
N TYR A 70 -7.94 -7.37 -3.20
CA TYR A 70 -7.85 -8.06 -1.91
C TYR A 70 -8.57 -9.40 -1.94
N ARG A 71 -9.74 -9.46 -2.60
CA ARG A 71 -10.49 -10.69 -2.78
C ARG A 71 -9.69 -11.72 -3.58
N GLU A 72 -9.10 -11.33 -4.71
CA GLU A 72 -8.23 -12.19 -5.51
C GLU A 72 -7.03 -12.70 -4.70
N LYS A 73 -6.42 -11.85 -3.87
CA LYS A 73 -5.32 -12.26 -2.99
C LYS A 73 -5.79 -13.25 -1.92
N ALA A 74 -6.92 -12.99 -1.28
CA ALA A 74 -7.50 -13.88 -0.28
C ALA A 74 -7.81 -15.26 -0.88
N LEU A 75 -8.46 -15.30 -2.05
CA LEU A 75 -8.74 -16.56 -2.75
C LEU A 75 -7.46 -17.33 -3.08
N LYS A 76 -6.40 -16.66 -3.55
CA LYS A 76 -5.10 -17.31 -3.77
C LYS A 76 -4.47 -17.85 -2.49
N TYR A 77 -4.69 -17.21 -1.35
CA TYR A 77 -4.21 -17.72 -0.06
C TYR A 77 -5.03 -18.91 0.41
N ASP A 78 -6.35 -18.89 0.22
CA ASP A 78 -7.24 -20.02 0.53
C ASP A 78 -6.85 -21.24 -0.32
N GLU A 79 -6.65 -21.07 -1.63
CA GLU A 79 -6.17 -22.13 -2.53
C GLU A 79 -4.80 -22.70 -2.08
N LYS A 80 -3.88 -21.83 -1.66
CA LYS A 80 -2.57 -22.26 -1.13
C LYS A 80 -2.70 -23.03 0.18
N LEU A 81 -3.58 -22.59 1.06
CA LEU A 81 -3.85 -23.23 2.35
C LEU A 81 -4.44 -24.62 2.11
N GLU A 82 -5.48 -24.74 1.28
CA GLU A 82 -6.06 -26.03 0.88
C GLU A 82 -5.00 -26.97 0.32
N ALA A 83 -4.15 -26.48 -0.60
CA ALA A 83 -3.05 -27.25 -1.17
C ALA A 83 -1.95 -27.67 -0.19
N VAL A 84 -1.84 -27.03 0.99
CA VAL A 84 -0.91 -27.43 2.06
C VAL A 84 -1.58 -28.41 3.03
N VAL A 85 -2.83 -28.12 3.42
CA VAL A 85 -3.61 -28.94 4.37
C VAL A 85 -3.96 -30.29 3.78
N ASP A 86 -4.41 -30.35 2.52
CA ASP A 86 -4.80 -31.59 1.86
C ASP A 86 -3.60 -32.42 1.36
N ALA A 87 -2.38 -31.91 1.51
CA ALA A 87 -1.18 -32.63 1.09
C ALA A 87 -0.99 -33.92 1.92
N SER A 88 -0.66 -35.03 1.26
CA SER A 88 -0.21 -36.23 1.96
C SER A 88 1.09 -35.96 2.74
N PRO A 89 1.44 -36.74 3.78
CA PRO A 89 2.69 -36.54 4.51
C PRO A 89 3.92 -36.48 3.59
N ALA A 90 4.01 -37.39 2.61
CA ALA A 90 5.09 -37.39 1.61
C ALA A 90 5.10 -36.12 0.74
N ALA A 91 3.93 -35.66 0.28
CA ALA A 91 3.82 -34.44 -0.51
C ALA A 91 4.18 -33.19 0.30
N LEU A 92 3.77 -33.12 1.57
CA LEU A 92 4.09 -32.02 2.47
C LEU A 92 5.60 -31.98 2.77
N THR A 93 6.23 -33.13 3.01
CA THR A 93 7.68 -33.23 3.18
C THR A 93 8.42 -32.73 1.94
N GLN A 94 8.01 -33.17 0.75
CA GLN A 94 8.62 -32.71 -0.50
C GLN A 94 8.47 -31.20 -0.69
N LYS A 95 7.27 -30.66 -0.49
CA LYS A 95 6.98 -29.22 -0.60
C LYS A 95 7.79 -28.39 0.39
N ALA A 96 7.92 -28.86 1.62
CA ALA A 96 8.73 -28.20 2.64
C ALA A 96 10.23 -28.21 2.28
N LEU A 97 10.78 -29.33 1.81
CA LEU A 97 12.19 -29.42 1.41
C LEU A 97 12.51 -28.59 0.17
N GLU A 98 11.60 -28.55 -0.81
CA GLU A 98 11.74 -27.66 -1.97
C GLU A 98 11.74 -26.19 -1.54
N PHE A 99 10.82 -25.81 -0.66
CA PHE A 99 10.76 -24.45 -0.12
C PHE A 99 12.03 -24.07 0.67
N VAL A 100 12.57 -25.00 1.46
CA VAL A 100 13.87 -24.83 2.14
C VAL A 100 15.00 -24.58 1.14
N SER A 101 15.02 -25.29 0.01
CA SER A 101 16.00 -25.03 -1.05
C SER A 101 15.88 -23.61 -1.59
N GLN A 102 14.65 -23.14 -1.83
CA GLN A 102 14.42 -21.77 -2.32
C GLN A 102 14.89 -20.70 -1.33
N ILE A 103 14.70 -20.92 -0.02
CA ILE A 103 15.23 -20.02 1.02
C ILE A 103 16.76 -20.00 0.98
N ARG A 104 17.40 -21.16 0.85
CA ARG A 104 18.87 -21.26 0.79
C ARG A 104 19.45 -20.58 -0.44
N ASP A 105 18.80 -20.73 -1.59
CA ASP A 105 19.20 -20.05 -2.82
C ASP A 105 19.05 -18.52 -2.69
N PHE A 106 17.97 -18.07 -2.04
CA PHE A 106 17.78 -16.66 -1.70
C PHE A 106 18.90 -16.13 -0.80
N ILE A 107 19.25 -16.85 0.27
CA ILE A 107 20.35 -16.48 1.18
C ILE A 107 21.67 -16.41 0.40
N ALA A 108 22.01 -17.45 -0.37
CA ALA A 108 23.26 -17.54 -1.11
C ALA A 108 23.41 -16.41 -2.13
N LYS A 109 22.33 -16.10 -2.87
CA LYS A 109 22.29 -14.97 -3.80
C LYS A 109 22.64 -13.66 -3.12
N HIS A 110 21.95 -13.33 -2.03
CA HIS A 110 22.17 -12.06 -1.31
C HIS A 110 23.53 -12.02 -0.62
N GLN A 111 24.01 -13.12 -0.05
CA GLN A 111 25.35 -13.17 0.54
C GLN A 111 26.46 -12.93 -0.51
N GLY A 112 26.27 -13.43 -1.73
CA GLY A 112 27.19 -13.17 -2.84
C GLY A 112 27.26 -11.68 -3.21
N VAL A 113 26.09 -11.02 -3.24
CA VAL A 113 26.00 -9.56 -3.48
C VAL A 113 26.65 -8.78 -2.34
N ASP A 114 26.29 -9.06 -1.09
CA ASP A 114 26.83 -8.38 0.09
C ASP A 114 28.35 -8.52 0.16
N ARG A 115 28.88 -9.72 -0.09
CA ARG A 115 30.34 -9.97 -0.11
C ARG A 115 31.04 -9.19 -1.21
N THR A 116 30.44 -9.09 -2.39
CA THR A 116 31.01 -8.34 -3.52
C THR A 116 31.00 -6.84 -3.23
N THR A 117 29.89 -6.32 -2.72
CA THR A 117 29.79 -4.92 -2.28
C THR A 117 30.83 -4.63 -1.19
N GLN A 118 30.88 -5.44 -0.13
CA GLN A 118 31.84 -5.24 0.96
C GLN A 118 33.30 -5.24 0.47
N ALA A 119 33.67 -6.15 -0.44
CA ALA A 119 35.03 -6.21 -0.98
C ALA A 119 35.39 -4.95 -1.78
N ASN A 120 34.49 -4.47 -2.64
CA ASN A 120 34.71 -3.27 -3.46
C ASN A 120 34.81 -2.01 -2.60
N GLU A 121 33.93 -1.87 -1.62
CA GLU A 121 33.87 -0.69 -0.75
C GLU A 121 35.06 -0.68 0.23
N TRP A 122 35.47 -1.85 0.74
CA TRP A 122 36.69 -1.98 1.55
C TRP A 122 37.94 -1.57 0.78
N ALA A 123 38.07 -2.00 -0.48
CA ALA A 123 39.17 -1.61 -1.35
C ALA A 123 39.18 -0.09 -1.60
N ALA A 124 38.02 0.51 -1.87
CA ALA A 124 37.89 1.95 -2.06
C ALA A 124 38.26 2.75 -0.80
N MET A 125 37.81 2.32 0.38
CA MET A 125 38.14 2.95 1.66
C MET A 125 39.63 2.86 2.01
N THR A 126 40.26 1.71 1.71
CA THR A 126 41.69 1.50 1.97
C THR A 126 42.57 2.34 1.05
N ALA A 127 42.11 2.62 -0.18
CA ALA A 127 42.81 3.45 -1.16
C ALA A 127 42.65 4.97 -0.92
N ALA A 128 41.69 5.40 -0.10
CA ALA A 128 41.44 6.80 0.18
C ALA A 128 42.56 7.41 1.05
N VAL A 129 43.08 8.56 0.62
CA VAL A 129 44.26 9.21 1.23
C VAL A 129 43.86 10.10 2.43
N ASP A 130 42.70 10.75 2.35
CA ASP A 130 42.20 11.70 3.34
C ASP A 130 41.00 11.16 4.14
N ASP A 131 40.86 11.65 5.37
CA ASP A 131 39.81 11.22 6.31
C ASP A 131 38.41 11.69 5.89
N GLU A 132 38.29 12.81 5.18
CA GLU A 132 37.02 13.30 4.66
C GLU A 132 36.45 12.35 3.59
N SER A 133 37.29 11.92 2.65
CA SER A 133 36.93 10.92 1.64
C SER A 133 36.59 9.57 2.25
N LYS A 134 37.33 9.13 3.29
CA LYS A 134 36.98 7.91 4.03
C LYS A 134 35.61 8.01 4.68
N ASN A 135 35.30 9.13 5.34
CA ASN A 135 33.99 9.35 5.96
C ASN A 135 32.86 9.38 4.92
N ARG A 136 33.09 10.01 3.78
CA ARG A 136 32.12 10.01 2.67
C ARG A 136 31.87 8.60 2.13
N LEU A 137 32.94 7.82 1.90
CA LEU A 137 32.84 6.44 1.42
C LEU A 137 32.14 5.53 2.44
N TRP A 138 32.48 5.66 3.72
CA TRP A 138 31.80 4.95 4.81
C TRP A 138 30.30 5.27 4.87
N SER A 139 29.95 6.56 4.70
CA SER A 139 28.55 7.00 4.71
C SER A 139 27.78 6.42 3.51
N ALA A 140 28.37 6.46 2.32
CA ALA A 140 27.79 5.86 1.12
C ALA A 140 27.61 4.34 1.26
N PHE A 141 28.63 3.64 1.79
CA PHE A 141 28.56 2.21 2.10
C PHE A 141 27.44 1.89 3.09
N THR A 142 27.34 2.66 4.19
CA THR A 142 26.32 2.46 5.22
C THR A 142 24.91 2.64 4.64
N MET A 143 24.69 3.67 3.83
CA MET A 143 23.40 3.91 3.15
C MET A 143 23.05 2.74 2.22
N LYS A 144 23.99 2.31 1.38
CA LYS A 144 23.80 1.21 0.43
C LYS A 144 23.53 -0.11 1.15
N SER A 145 24.30 -0.43 2.19
CA SER A 145 24.08 -1.63 3.00
C SER A 145 22.71 -1.64 3.70
N SER A 146 22.26 -0.47 4.17
CA SER A 146 20.92 -0.32 4.73
C SER A 146 19.83 -0.54 3.68
N GLU A 147 20.00 -0.02 2.47
CA GLU A 147 19.07 -0.22 1.35
C GLU A 147 19.03 -1.70 0.93
N ASP A 148 20.18 -2.34 0.76
CA ASP A 148 20.30 -3.77 0.42
C ASP A 148 19.61 -4.64 1.49
N SER A 149 19.82 -4.34 2.77
CA SER A 149 19.14 -5.04 3.86
C SER A 149 17.63 -4.83 3.84
N SER A 150 17.16 -3.61 3.53
CA SER A 150 15.72 -3.33 3.42
C SER A 150 15.10 -4.09 2.24
N ASN A 151 15.75 -4.08 1.08
CA ASN A 151 15.31 -4.79 -0.11
C ASN A 151 15.24 -6.30 0.12
N ARG A 152 16.25 -6.87 0.79
CA ARG A 152 16.25 -8.29 1.18
C ARG A 152 15.07 -8.63 2.10
N ASN A 153 14.79 -7.81 3.10
CA ASN A 153 13.66 -8.04 4.01
C ASN A 153 12.30 -7.90 3.29
N LEU A 154 12.18 -6.93 2.38
CA LEU A 154 10.98 -6.78 1.55
C LEU A 154 10.77 -7.97 0.61
N GLU A 155 11.85 -8.53 0.06
CA GLU A 155 11.77 -9.74 -0.75
C GLU A 155 11.31 -10.95 0.08
N TRP A 156 11.82 -11.09 1.32
CA TRP A 156 11.34 -12.10 2.27
C TRP A 156 9.84 -12.01 2.54
N GLU A 157 9.38 -10.82 2.95
CA GLU A 157 7.97 -10.56 3.28
C GLU A 157 7.04 -10.87 2.09
N ARG A 158 7.48 -10.59 0.86
CA ARG A 158 6.69 -10.80 -0.36
C ARG A 158 6.66 -12.25 -0.83
N ARG A 159 7.78 -12.96 -0.73
CA ARG A 159 7.96 -14.28 -1.38
C ARG A 159 7.88 -15.45 -0.43
N PHE A 160 8.37 -15.31 0.80
CA PHE A 160 8.66 -16.45 1.68
C PHE A 160 7.81 -16.44 2.95
N LYS A 161 7.54 -15.29 3.56
CA LYS A 161 6.91 -15.21 4.88
C LYS A 161 5.62 -16.03 5.00
N VAL A 162 4.65 -15.79 4.13
CA VAL A 162 3.33 -16.46 4.21
C VAL A 162 3.48 -17.96 4.02
N ASP A 163 4.22 -18.39 3.01
CA ASP A 163 4.41 -19.82 2.71
C ASP A 163 5.21 -20.52 3.83
N ALA A 164 6.18 -19.84 4.44
CA ALA A 164 6.92 -20.34 5.59
C ALA A 164 6.01 -20.55 6.82
N MET A 165 5.12 -19.59 7.11
CA MET A 165 4.15 -19.70 8.20
C MET A 165 3.14 -20.81 7.94
N LEU A 166 2.58 -20.90 6.73
CA LEU A 166 1.63 -21.96 6.35
C LEU A 166 2.26 -23.36 6.50
N LEU A 167 3.47 -23.54 5.98
CA LEU A 167 4.18 -24.82 6.10
C LEU A 167 4.52 -25.14 7.55
N ARG A 168 4.97 -24.16 8.34
CA ARG A 168 5.24 -24.34 9.78
C ARG A 168 4.00 -24.82 10.52
N ASP A 169 2.88 -24.13 10.33
CA ASP A 169 1.65 -24.40 11.08
C ASP A 169 1.12 -25.79 10.73
N GLU A 170 1.14 -26.17 9.45
CA GLU A 170 0.72 -27.51 9.03
C GLU A 170 1.69 -28.62 9.45
N LEU A 171 3.00 -28.38 9.40
CA LEU A 171 3.98 -29.35 9.90
C LEU A 171 3.81 -29.58 11.41
N ARG A 172 3.58 -28.51 12.18
CA ARG A 172 3.32 -28.59 13.63
C ARG A 172 1.99 -29.24 13.95
N SER A 173 0.96 -29.05 13.12
CA SER A 173 -0.35 -29.69 13.31
C SER A 173 -0.22 -31.23 13.26
N ARG A 174 0.69 -31.74 12.43
CA ARG A 174 0.98 -33.19 12.27
C ARG A 174 2.00 -33.71 13.29
N LEU A 175 2.96 -32.88 13.71
CA LEU A 175 4.02 -33.25 14.65
C LEU A 175 3.72 -32.76 16.06
N LYS A 176 2.75 -33.39 16.74
CA LYS A 176 2.24 -32.93 18.05
C LYS A 176 3.29 -32.87 19.17
N ASP A 177 4.30 -33.74 19.10
CA ASP A 177 5.39 -33.82 20.10
C ASP A 177 6.61 -32.97 19.71
N TYR A 178 6.48 -32.15 18.67
CA TYR A 178 7.58 -31.32 18.20
C TYR A 178 7.84 -30.16 19.16
N VAL A 179 9.07 -30.11 19.69
CA VAL A 179 9.56 -28.99 20.50
C VAL A 179 10.46 -28.13 19.63
N SER A 180 10.03 -26.88 19.39
CA SER A 180 10.84 -25.91 18.68
C SER A 180 11.97 -25.37 19.56
N ASP A 181 13.03 -24.87 18.92
CA ASP A 181 14.06 -24.14 19.64
C ASP A 181 13.50 -22.79 20.14
N ARG A 182 13.98 -22.34 21.31
CA ARG A 182 13.50 -21.10 21.92
C ARG A 182 13.68 -19.92 20.94
N ASN A 183 12.62 -19.15 20.76
CA ASN A 183 12.52 -17.93 19.94
C ASN A 183 12.43 -18.12 18.41
N ILE A 184 12.29 -19.34 17.88
CA ILE A 184 12.22 -19.53 16.42
C ILE A 184 10.99 -18.88 15.78
N ASP A 185 9.89 -18.76 16.53
CA ASP A 185 8.63 -18.21 16.04
C ASP A 185 8.77 -16.76 15.58
N MET A 186 9.61 -15.96 16.26
CA MET A 186 9.89 -14.58 15.88
C MET A 186 10.56 -14.50 14.50
N PHE A 187 11.38 -15.48 14.13
CA PHE A 187 12.09 -15.49 12.86
C PHE A 187 11.21 -15.86 11.67
N TYR A 188 10.07 -16.51 11.88
CA TYR A 188 9.09 -16.71 10.81
C TYR A 188 8.40 -15.40 10.41
N GLU A 189 8.14 -14.53 11.39
CA GLU A 189 7.46 -13.26 11.16
C GLU A 189 8.40 -12.19 10.63
N HIS A 190 9.57 -12.03 11.27
CA HIS A 190 10.48 -10.91 11.03
C HIS A 190 11.96 -11.31 11.17
N PRO A 191 12.50 -12.14 10.27
CA PRO A 191 13.94 -12.38 10.23
C PRO A 191 14.66 -11.12 9.76
N THR A 192 15.62 -10.65 10.55
CA THR A 192 16.35 -9.39 10.28
C THR A 192 17.71 -9.61 9.62
N ASN A 193 18.21 -10.84 9.60
CA ASN A 193 19.53 -11.19 9.12
C ASN A 193 19.57 -12.63 8.58
N TYR A 194 20.74 -13.01 8.04
CA TYR A 194 20.97 -14.35 7.50
C TYR A 194 20.81 -15.49 8.50
N PHE A 195 21.07 -15.26 9.79
CA PHE A 195 20.84 -16.28 10.81
C PHE A 195 19.36 -16.57 10.94
N GLY A 196 18.51 -15.55 11.02
CA GLY A 196 17.06 -15.72 11.07
C GLY A 196 16.49 -16.47 9.86
N PHE A 197 16.94 -16.16 8.64
CA PHE A 197 16.51 -16.90 7.45
C PHE A 197 16.97 -18.37 7.48
N ASN A 198 18.20 -18.63 7.93
CA ASN A 198 18.72 -19.99 8.07
C ASN A 198 18.02 -20.79 9.17
N ASP A 199 17.65 -20.14 10.28
CA ASP A 199 16.91 -20.75 11.38
C ASP A 199 15.54 -21.22 10.89
N VAL A 200 14.81 -20.38 10.15
CA VAL A 200 13.53 -20.77 9.52
C VAL A 200 13.73 -21.96 8.57
N ALA A 201 14.73 -21.91 7.69
CA ALA A 201 15.01 -23.00 6.76
C ALA A 201 15.36 -24.31 7.48
N SER A 202 16.15 -24.23 8.55
CA SER A 202 16.60 -25.40 9.32
C SER A 202 15.45 -26.00 10.13
N ASP A 203 14.57 -25.17 10.68
CA ASP A 203 13.37 -25.58 11.42
C ASP A 203 12.39 -26.34 10.52
N LEU A 204 12.07 -25.75 9.35
CA LEU A 204 11.22 -26.38 8.34
C LEU A 204 11.82 -27.70 7.84
N GLU A 205 13.13 -27.73 7.57
CA GLU A 205 13.81 -28.96 7.14
C GLU A 205 13.75 -30.05 8.22
N ARG A 206 13.97 -29.68 9.48
CA ARG A 206 13.90 -30.60 10.62
C ARG A 206 12.50 -31.18 10.76
N MET A 207 11.46 -30.34 10.72
CA MET A 207 10.08 -30.81 10.77
C MET A 207 9.75 -31.72 9.57
N ALA A 208 10.14 -31.33 8.36
CA ALA A 208 9.91 -32.14 7.16
C ALA A 208 10.56 -33.53 7.25
N LYS A 209 11.77 -33.64 7.83
CA LYS A 209 12.45 -34.92 8.03
C LYS A 209 11.85 -35.78 9.15
N LEU A 210 11.16 -35.17 10.11
CA LEU A 210 10.45 -35.87 11.18
C LEU A 210 9.08 -36.39 10.73
N LEU A 211 8.50 -35.75 9.71
CA LEU A 211 7.25 -36.17 9.11
C LEU A 211 7.47 -37.47 8.32
N LYS A 212 6.93 -38.57 8.85
CA LYS A 212 6.96 -39.91 8.21
C LYS A 212 5.78 -40.10 7.27
#